data_AF-A0A8T7DAC6-F1
#
_entry.id   AF-A0A8T7DAC6-F1
#
_cell.length_a   1.000
_cell.length_b   1.000
_cell.length_c   1.000
_cell.angle_alpha   90.00
_cell.angle_beta   90.00
_cell.angle_gamma   90.00
#
_symmetry.space_group_name_H-M   'P 1'
#
loop_
_entity.id
_entity.type
_entity.pdbx_description
1 polymer ?
#
loop_
_entity_poly.entity_id
_entity_poly.type
_entity_poly.pdbx_seq_one_letter_code
_entity_poly.pdbx_strand_id
1 'polypeptide(L)'
;MKNRWNDAVASKCQSDLDLRVYTSRLLGQDSSLVLHGGGNTSVKITEKNIFGEDEQILYVKGSGWDLETIEAAGFTPIRIDHLIQLATLDALSDLDMVNEMKTHQTIASAPTGSVEAILHAVLPFKFVDHTHADAIVTICNTANGEQRIGDLFGDEIVVIPYVMPGFDLARLVNERF
;
A
#
# COMPACT_ATOMS: atom_id res chain seq x y z
N MET A 1 -20.29 -9.17 -1.69
CA MET A 1 -18.93 -9.53 -2.17
C MET A 1 -18.61 -10.96 -1.71
N LYS A 2 -17.82 -11.73 -2.46
CA LYS A 2 -17.42 -13.09 -2.07
C LYS A 2 -15.95 -13.09 -1.66
N ASN A 3 -15.63 -13.66 -0.50
CA ASN A 3 -14.24 -13.92 -0.13
C ASN A 3 -13.67 -15.04 -1.02
N ARG A 4 -12.55 -14.77 -1.69
CA ARG A 4 -11.88 -15.71 -2.63
C ARG A 4 -10.60 -16.31 -2.04
N TRP A 5 -10.31 -16.07 -0.77
CA TRP A 5 -9.20 -16.69 -0.06
C TRP A 5 -9.29 -18.22 -0.10
N ASN A 6 -8.15 -18.87 -0.28
CA ASN A 6 -8.02 -20.32 -0.35
C ASN A 6 -6.77 -20.76 0.42
N ASP A 7 -6.99 -21.43 1.55
CA ASP A 7 -5.91 -21.88 2.44
C ASP A 7 -4.92 -22.84 1.75
N ALA A 8 -5.39 -23.67 0.82
CA ALA A 8 -4.53 -24.61 0.09
C ALA A 8 -3.64 -23.93 -0.96
N VAL A 9 -3.98 -22.72 -1.40
CA VAL A 9 -3.12 -21.88 -2.24
C VAL A 9 -2.16 -21.09 -1.35
N ALA A 10 -2.68 -20.45 -0.29
CA ALA A 10 -1.87 -19.69 0.65
C ALA A 10 -0.77 -20.54 1.31
N SER A 11 -1.06 -21.80 1.65
CA SER A 11 -0.08 -22.73 2.25
C SER A 11 1.07 -23.13 1.31
N LYS A 12 0.99 -22.80 0.02
CA LYS A 12 2.05 -23.06 -0.97
C LYS A 12 2.99 -21.86 -1.17
N CYS A 13 2.63 -20.68 -0.67
CA CYS A 13 3.49 -19.51 -0.71
C CYS A 13 4.74 -19.76 0.15
N GLN A 14 5.93 -19.54 -0.41
CA GLN A 14 7.20 -19.84 0.27
C GLN A 14 7.76 -18.63 1.02
N SER A 15 7.28 -17.44 0.66
CA SER A 15 7.68 -16.17 1.25
C SER A 15 6.48 -15.25 1.49
N ASP A 16 6.70 -14.21 2.28
CA ASP A 16 5.72 -13.13 2.45
C ASP A 16 5.42 -12.42 1.12
N LEU A 17 6.41 -12.32 0.22
CA LEU A 17 6.21 -11.71 -1.10
C LEU A 17 5.34 -12.60 -2.01
N ASP A 18 5.50 -13.93 -1.96
CA ASP A 18 4.61 -14.85 -2.67
C ASP A 18 3.17 -14.74 -2.16
N LEU A 19 3.02 -14.66 -0.83
CA LEU A 19 1.71 -14.46 -0.21
C LEU A 19 1.13 -13.10 -0.61
N ARG A 20 1.98 -12.07 -0.72
CA ARG A 20 1.55 -10.74 -1.14
C ARG A 20 1.08 -10.72 -2.58
N VAL A 21 1.77 -11.41 -3.48
CA VAL A 21 1.35 -11.60 -4.87
C VAL A 21 -0.02 -12.28 -4.92
N TYR A 22 -0.18 -13.40 -4.22
CA TYR A 22 -1.44 -14.13 -4.19
C TYR A 22 -2.62 -13.24 -3.76
N THR A 23 -2.48 -12.56 -2.63
CA THR A 23 -3.52 -11.72 -2.05
C THR A 23 -3.80 -10.46 -2.87
N SER A 24 -2.79 -9.87 -3.51
CA SER A 24 -2.99 -8.76 -4.46
C SER A 24 -3.85 -9.17 -5.64
N ARG A 25 -3.65 -10.38 -6.17
CA ARG A 25 -4.47 -10.95 -7.25
C ARG A 25 -5.91 -11.18 -6.82
N LEU A 26 -6.14 -11.57 -5.56
CA LEU A 26 -7.51 -11.70 -5.05
C LEU A 26 -8.28 -10.37 -5.10
N LEU A 27 -7.61 -9.25 -4.78
CA LEU A 27 -8.19 -7.91 -4.87
C LEU A 27 -8.39 -7.49 -6.32
N GLY A 28 -7.37 -7.66 -7.17
CA GLY A 28 -7.42 -7.26 -8.58
C GLY A 28 -8.46 -8.00 -9.41
N GLN A 29 -8.80 -9.24 -9.06
CA GLN A 29 -9.86 -10.01 -9.73
C GLN A 29 -11.29 -9.56 -9.39
N ASP A 30 -11.46 -8.58 -8.50
CA ASP A 30 -12.75 -7.97 -8.19
C ASP A 30 -12.75 -6.50 -8.61
N SER A 31 -13.38 -6.22 -9.75
CA SER A 31 -13.46 -4.88 -10.31
C SER A 31 -14.21 -3.88 -9.43
N SER A 32 -14.96 -4.34 -8.42
CA SER A 32 -15.62 -3.46 -7.45
C SER A 32 -14.68 -3.01 -6.32
N LEU A 33 -13.50 -3.63 -6.19
CA LEU A 33 -12.43 -3.24 -5.28
C LEU A 33 -11.35 -2.42 -6.01
N VAL A 34 -10.95 -2.89 -7.19
CA VAL A 34 -9.88 -2.30 -7.98
C VAL A 34 -10.34 -2.08 -9.41
N LEU A 35 -10.51 -0.82 -9.80
CA LEU A 35 -10.80 -0.43 -11.17
C LEU A 35 -9.50 -0.15 -11.93
N HIS A 36 -9.25 -0.93 -12.99
CA HIS A 36 -8.08 -0.80 -13.87
C HIS A 36 -6.76 -0.86 -13.06
N GLY A 37 -5.71 -0.16 -13.52
CA GLY A 37 -4.42 -0.07 -12.84
C GLY A 37 -4.43 0.70 -11.51
N GLY A 38 -5.60 0.99 -10.92
CA GLY A 38 -5.75 1.61 -9.61
C GLY A 38 -5.38 0.67 -8.45
N GLY A 39 -5.53 1.15 -7.21
CA GLY A 39 -5.16 0.41 -6.01
C GLY A 39 -3.66 0.08 -5.90
N ASN A 40 -3.24 -0.25 -4.70
CA ASN A 40 -1.89 -0.75 -4.44
C ASN A 40 -1.83 -1.55 -3.15
N THR A 41 -0.86 -2.45 -3.09
CA THR A 41 -0.63 -3.32 -1.94
C THR A 41 0.84 -3.26 -1.57
N SER A 42 1.13 -3.56 -0.31
CA SER A 42 2.50 -3.75 0.14
C SER A 42 2.65 -4.86 1.16
N VAL A 43 3.91 -5.27 1.33
CA VAL A 43 4.37 -6.12 2.42
C VAL A 43 5.70 -5.61 2.96
N LYS A 44 5.85 -5.60 4.29
CA LYS A 44 7.09 -5.27 4.99
C LYS A 44 7.86 -6.55 5.27
N ILE A 45 9.13 -6.60 4.84
CA ILE A 45 10.00 -7.77 4.96
C ILE A 45 11.33 -7.31 5.59
N THR A 46 11.85 -8.10 6.53
CA THR A 46 13.21 -7.93 7.04
C THR A 46 14.15 -8.83 6.24
N GLU A 47 15.16 -8.23 5.62
CA GLU A 47 16.17 -8.97 4.86
C GLU A 47 17.59 -8.50 5.18
N LYS A 48 18.59 -9.31 4.80
CA LYS A 48 20.00 -9.00 5.02
C LYS A 48 20.53 -8.14 3.87
N ASN A 49 21.09 -6.98 4.20
CA ASN A 49 21.79 -6.15 3.23
C ASN A 49 23.15 -6.77 2.81
N ILE A 50 23.87 -6.14 1.89
CA ILE A 50 25.17 -6.63 1.39
C ILE A 50 26.26 -6.71 2.47
N PHE A 51 26.08 -6.01 3.60
CA PHE A 51 26.97 -6.03 4.77
C PHE A 51 26.55 -7.07 5.82
N GLY A 52 25.43 -7.78 5.62
CA GLY A 52 24.90 -8.77 6.56
C GLY A 52 24.09 -8.19 7.72
N GLU A 53 23.67 -6.94 7.61
CA GLU A 53 22.82 -6.26 8.60
C GLU A 53 21.35 -6.46 8.23
N ASP A 54 20.48 -6.54 9.24
CA ASP A 54 19.03 -6.60 9.00
C ASP A 54 18.52 -5.21 8.60
N GLU A 55 17.83 -5.11 7.45
CA GLU A 55 17.11 -3.90 7.03
C GLU A 55 15.63 -4.22 6.79
N GLN A 56 14.75 -3.26 7.12
CA GLN A 56 13.32 -3.36 6.86
C GLN A 56 12.99 -2.76 5.49
N ILE A 57 12.43 -3.58 4.61
CA ILE A 57 12.12 -3.23 3.23
C ILE A 57 10.62 -3.31 2.98
N LEU A 58 10.07 -2.25 2.41
CA LEU A 58 8.72 -2.19 1.91
C LEU A 58 8.71 -2.67 0.47
N TYR A 59 8.07 -3.79 0.19
CA TYR A 59 7.73 -4.21 -1.16
C TYR A 59 6.36 -3.67 -1.48
N VAL A 60 6.30 -2.61 -2.29
CA VAL A 60 5.05 -1.92 -2.68
C VAL A 60 4.80 -2.07 -4.16
N LYS A 61 3.54 -2.20 -4.59
CA LYS A 61 3.17 -2.27 -6.00
C LYS A 61 3.83 -1.15 -6.82
N GLY A 62 4.50 -1.54 -7.89
CA GLY A 62 5.13 -0.67 -8.86
C GLY A 62 4.16 -0.15 -9.92
N SER A 63 4.49 1.02 -10.47
CA SER A 63 3.79 1.65 -11.58
C SER A 63 3.86 0.78 -12.84
N GLY A 64 2.75 0.71 -13.58
CA GLY A 64 2.62 -0.11 -14.79
C GLY A 64 2.21 -1.56 -14.57
N TRP A 65 2.04 -1.99 -13.31
CA TRP A 65 1.56 -3.33 -12.96
C TRP A 65 0.08 -3.32 -12.56
N ASP A 66 -0.66 -4.33 -13.01
CA ASP A 66 -2.05 -4.58 -12.63
C ASP A 66 -2.10 -5.59 -11.47
N LEU A 67 -2.87 -5.32 -10.41
CA LEU A 67 -2.97 -6.22 -9.26
C LEU A 67 -3.53 -7.59 -9.63
N GLU A 68 -4.39 -7.70 -10.65
CA GLU A 68 -4.97 -8.97 -11.11
C GLU A 68 -3.88 -9.94 -11.61
N THR A 69 -2.80 -9.41 -12.17
CA THR A 69 -1.74 -10.19 -12.83
C THR A 69 -0.37 -10.01 -12.20
N ILE A 70 -0.24 -9.17 -11.16
CA ILE A 70 1.03 -8.80 -10.54
C ILE A 70 1.89 -10.01 -10.18
N GLU A 71 3.20 -9.89 -10.40
CA GLU A 71 4.20 -10.87 -9.99
C GLU A 71 5.16 -10.25 -8.97
N ALA A 72 6.07 -11.04 -8.39
CA ALA A 72 7.05 -10.53 -7.44
C ALA A 72 7.86 -9.35 -8.00
N ALA A 73 8.21 -9.38 -9.30
CA ALA A 73 8.90 -8.30 -10.00
C ALA A 73 8.07 -7.01 -10.13
N GLY A 74 6.76 -7.08 -9.90
CA GLY A 74 5.86 -5.94 -9.85
C GLY A 74 5.89 -5.18 -8.54
N PHE A 75 6.65 -5.64 -7.53
CA PHE A 75 6.84 -4.92 -6.27
C PHE A 75 8.20 -4.22 -6.26
N THR A 76 8.18 -2.93 -5.94
CA THR A 76 9.37 -2.10 -5.74
C THR A 76 9.81 -2.21 -4.27
N PRO A 77 11.04 -2.68 -3.99
CA PRO A 77 11.57 -2.72 -2.63
C PRO A 77 12.20 -1.38 -2.25
N ILE A 78 11.73 -0.74 -1.18
CA ILE A 78 12.19 0.57 -0.70
C ILE A 78 12.47 0.49 0.81
N ARG A 79 13.55 1.12 1.28
CA ARG A 79 13.91 1.14 2.71
C ARG A 79 12.84 1.84 3.55
N ILE A 80 12.30 1.14 4.54
CA ILE A 80 11.19 1.63 5.39
C ILE A 80 11.62 2.83 6.23
N ASP A 81 12.80 2.77 6.85
CA ASP A 81 13.29 3.84 7.73
C ASP A 81 13.32 5.20 7.01
N HIS A 82 13.74 5.20 5.75
CA HIS A 82 13.75 6.41 4.93
C HIS A 82 12.33 6.90 4.63
N LEU A 83 11.41 6.02 4.25
CA LEU A 83 10.01 6.40 4.00
C LEU A 83 9.33 6.98 5.25
N ILE A 84 9.57 6.40 6.42
CA ILE A 84 9.05 6.92 7.70
C ILE A 84 9.65 8.30 7.99
N GLN A 85 10.94 8.49 7.75
CA GLN A 85 11.59 9.79 7.92
C GLN A 85 11.02 10.85 6.97
N LEU A 86 10.69 10.50 5.72
CA LEU A 86 10.02 11.42 4.81
C LEU A 86 8.68 11.90 5.38
N ALA A 87 7.91 11.01 6.01
CA ALA A 87 6.60 11.35 6.59
C ALA A 87 6.66 12.40 7.71
N THR A 88 7.84 12.70 8.27
CA THR A 88 8.01 13.73 9.30
C THR A 88 8.29 15.12 8.74
N LEU A 89 8.43 15.28 7.42
CA LEU A 89 8.63 16.58 6.79
C LEU A 89 7.35 17.42 6.82
N ASP A 90 7.50 18.75 6.84
CA ASP A 90 6.34 19.65 6.75
C ASP A 90 5.71 19.65 5.34
N ALA A 91 6.55 19.47 4.32
CA ALA A 91 6.18 19.44 2.92
C ALA A 91 7.19 18.61 2.09
N LEU A 92 6.70 17.94 1.05
CA LEU A 92 7.50 17.22 0.08
C LEU A 92 6.80 17.28 -1.29
N SER A 93 7.51 17.72 -2.33
CA SER A 93 6.95 17.77 -3.68
C SER A 93 6.87 16.37 -4.30
N ASP A 94 5.97 16.15 -5.26
CA ASP A 94 5.88 14.86 -5.98
C ASP A 94 7.19 14.48 -6.66
N LEU A 95 7.92 15.47 -7.20
CA LEU A 95 9.20 15.24 -7.86
C LEU A 95 10.28 14.77 -6.88
N ASP A 96 10.37 15.44 -5.72
CA ASP A 96 11.32 15.07 -4.67
C ASP A 96 10.94 13.71 -4.08
N MET A 97 9.65 13.48 -3.82
CA MET A 97 9.14 12.20 -3.32
C MET A 97 9.52 11.04 -4.25
N VAL A 98 9.30 11.17 -5.55
CA VAL A 98 9.69 10.13 -6.53
C VAL A 98 11.20 9.94 -6.56
N ASN A 99 11.99 11.02 -6.47
CA ASN A 99 13.43 10.94 -6.44
C ASN A 99 13.94 10.18 -5.20
N GLU A 100 13.45 10.54 -4.01
CA GLU A 100 13.81 9.90 -2.75
C GLU A 100 13.43 8.41 -2.73
N MET A 101 12.24 8.06 -3.23
CA MET A 101 11.84 6.66 -3.40
C MET A 101 12.77 5.90 -4.34
N LYS A 102 13.23 6.53 -5.43
CA LYS A 102 14.11 5.92 -6.42
C LYS A 102 15.54 5.73 -5.92
N THR A 103 16.07 6.66 -5.14
CA THR A 103 17.44 6.57 -4.59
C THR A 103 17.53 5.60 -3.41
N HIS A 104 16.40 5.28 -2.76
CA HIS A 104 16.34 4.37 -1.62
C HIS A 104 15.75 2.99 -1.95
N GLN A 105 15.50 2.69 -3.23
CA GLN A 105 15.15 1.33 -3.65
C GLN A 105 16.35 0.38 -3.53
N THR A 106 16.13 -0.88 -3.12
CA THR A 106 17.22 -1.86 -2.99
C THR A 106 17.54 -2.57 -4.31
N ILE A 107 16.62 -2.53 -5.28
CA ILE A 107 16.79 -3.09 -6.63
C ILE A 107 16.69 -1.96 -7.65
N ALA A 108 17.81 -1.60 -8.27
CA ALA A 108 17.87 -0.47 -9.21
C ALA A 108 16.95 -0.63 -10.45
N SER A 109 16.74 -1.87 -10.90
CA SER A 109 15.90 -2.19 -12.06
C SER A 109 14.42 -2.35 -11.73
N ALA A 110 14.02 -2.22 -10.46
CA ALA A 110 12.63 -2.32 -10.06
C ALA A 110 11.78 -1.20 -10.69
N PRO A 111 10.46 -1.44 -10.89
CA PRO A 111 9.55 -0.40 -11.33
C PRO A 111 9.55 0.78 -10.33
N THR A 112 9.04 1.94 -10.74
CA THR A 112 8.79 3.05 -9.81
C THR A 112 7.70 2.66 -8.84
N GLY A 113 7.95 2.72 -7.53
CA GLY A 113 6.95 2.38 -6.50
C GLY A 113 5.71 3.28 -6.57
N SER A 114 4.63 2.85 -5.92
CA SER A 114 3.43 3.68 -5.76
C SER A 114 3.77 5.02 -5.08
N VAL A 115 3.13 6.09 -5.53
CA VAL A 115 3.21 7.42 -4.87
C VAL A 115 2.68 7.40 -3.44
N GLU A 116 1.89 6.38 -3.08
CA GLU A 116 1.37 6.17 -1.73
C GLU A 116 2.30 5.30 -0.86
N ALA A 117 3.54 5.01 -1.29
CA ALA A 117 4.45 4.14 -0.54
C ALA A 117 4.76 4.65 0.88
N ILE A 118 4.79 5.97 1.10
CA ILE A 118 4.98 6.57 2.43
C ILE A 118 3.81 6.18 3.34
N LEU A 119 2.56 6.25 2.86
CA LEU A 119 1.38 5.83 3.61
C LEU A 119 1.47 4.35 4.02
N HIS A 120 1.92 3.49 3.10
CA HIS A 120 2.11 2.07 3.39
C HIS A 120 3.21 1.83 4.45
N ALA A 121 4.26 2.65 4.45
CA ALA A 121 5.37 2.54 5.40
C ALA A 121 4.96 2.92 6.83
N VAL A 122 4.22 4.02 7.01
CA VAL A 122 3.86 4.55 8.33
C VAL A 122 2.83 3.69 9.08
N LEU A 123 1.99 2.93 8.34
CA LEU A 123 1.04 2.02 8.97
C LEU A 123 1.78 0.83 9.62
N PRO A 124 1.60 0.57 10.94
CA PRO A 124 2.40 -0.40 11.71
C PRO A 124 1.98 -1.86 11.50
N PHE A 125 1.56 -2.22 10.28
CA PHE A 125 1.11 -3.56 9.91
C PHE A 125 1.97 -4.14 8.80
N LYS A 126 2.20 -5.45 8.85
CA LYS A 126 3.07 -6.16 7.89
C LYS A 126 2.54 -6.11 6.46
N PHE A 127 1.25 -6.29 6.27
CA PHE A 127 0.57 -6.26 4.99
C PHE A 127 -0.39 -5.08 4.97
N VAL A 128 -0.35 -4.27 3.91
CA VAL A 128 -1.26 -3.12 3.74
C VAL A 128 -1.90 -3.22 2.36
N ASP A 129 -3.22 -3.09 2.35
CA ASP A 129 -4.05 -3.13 1.14
C ASP A 129 -4.72 -1.76 0.96
N HIS A 130 -4.61 -1.19 -0.23
CA HIS A 130 -5.28 0.05 -0.61
C HIS A 130 -6.08 -0.18 -1.89
N THR A 131 -7.37 0.11 -1.79
CA THR A 131 -8.35 -0.14 -2.86
C THR A 131 -9.20 1.11 -3.05
N HIS A 132 -9.82 1.24 -4.22
CA HIS A 132 -10.80 2.29 -4.48
C HIS A 132 -12.19 1.65 -4.55
N ALA A 133 -12.57 0.93 -3.49
CA ALA A 133 -13.79 0.13 -3.49
C ALA A 133 -15.04 0.97 -3.77
N ASP A 134 -15.77 0.62 -4.84
CA ASP A 134 -16.91 1.40 -5.35
C ASP A 134 -17.95 1.67 -4.27
N ALA A 135 -18.25 0.68 -3.44
CA ALA A 135 -19.22 0.80 -2.37
C ALA A 135 -18.81 1.84 -1.33
N ILE A 136 -17.54 1.86 -0.92
CA ILE A 136 -17.01 2.80 0.08
C ILE A 136 -16.97 4.21 -0.52
N VAL A 137 -16.43 4.36 -1.73
CA VAL A 137 -16.40 5.64 -2.45
C VAL A 137 -17.81 6.20 -2.65
N THR A 138 -18.79 5.35 -2.96
CA THR A 138 -20.19 5.75 -3.14
C THR A 138 -20.79 6.28 -1.84
N ILE A 139 -20.58 5.61 -0.71
CA ILE A 139 -21.12 6.03 0.58
C ILE A 139 -20.46 7.34 1.02
N CYS A 140 -19.12 7.43 0.94
CA CYS A 140 -18.36 8.61 1.36
C CYS A 140 -18.68 9.86 0.54
N ASN A 141 -19.10 9.72 -0.72
CA ASN A 141 -19.52 10.84 -1.59
C ASN A 141 -20.98 11.30 -1.39
N THR A 142 -21.63 10.93 -0.28
CA THR A 142 -22.96 11.44 0.08
C THR A 142 -22.87 12.53 1.14
N ALA A 143 -23.88 13.39 1.25
CA ALA A 143 -23.91 14.50 2.22
C ALA A 143 -23.69 14.07 3.69
N ASN A 144 -24.02 12.81 4.03
CA ASN A 144 -23.83 12.24 5.37
C ASN A 144 -22.90 11.01 5.33
N GLY A 145 -21.91 11.00 4.43
CA GLY A 145 -21.05 9.83 4.19
C GLY A 145 -20.32 9.36 5.44
N GLU A 146 -19.68 10.27 6.17
CA GLU A 146 -18.97 9.97 7.42
C GLU A 146 -19.89 9.34 8.48
N GLN A 147 -21.08 9.93 8.70
CA GLN A 147 -22.05 9.36 9.63
C GLN A 147 -22.48 7.95 9.20
N ARG A 148 -22.78 7.73 7.92
CA ARG A 148 -23.18 6.41 7.41
C ARG A 148 -22.09 5.38 7.58
N ILE A 149 -20.84 5.76 7.37
CA ILE A 149 -19.67 4.91 7.57
C ILE A 149 -19.54 4.55 9.05
N GLY A 150 -19.70 5.52 9.96
CA GLY A 150 -19.75 5.28 11.41
C GLY A 150 -20.90 4.36 11.84
N ASP A 151 -22.10 4.55 11.30
CA ASP A 151 -23.27 3.70 11.60
C ASP A 151 -23.07 2.24 11.12
N LEU A 152 -22.32 2.02 10.03
CA LEU A 152 -22.09 0.71 9.43
C LEU A 152 -20.95 -0.07 10.10
N PHE A 153 -19.85 0.60 10.45
CA PHE A 153 -18.61 -0.05 10.88
C PHE A 153 -18.20 0.30 12.31
N GLY A 154 -18.82 1.30 12.94
CA GLY A 154 -18.51 1.72 14.31
C GLY A 154 -17.04 2.04 14.51
N ASP A 155 -16.49 1.54 15.62
CA ASP A 155 -15.09 1.77 16.02
C ASP A 155 -14.09 0.83 15.32
N GLU A 156 -14.53 -0.03 14.40
CA GLU A 156 -13.63 -0.93 13.64
C GLU A 156 -12.83 -0.19 12.56
N ILE A 157 -13.19 1.05 12.25
CA ILE A 157 -12.56 1.85 11.21
C ILE A 157 -12.23 3.25 11.70
N VAL A 158 -11.30 3.87 10.98
CA VAL A 158 -11.00 5.28 11.12
C VAL A 158 -11.41 5.98 9.83
N VAL A 159 -12.13 7.09 9.94
CA VAL A 159 -12.45 7.97 8.81
C VAL A 159 -11.45 9.11 8.74
N ILE A 160 -10.81 9.27 7.60
CA ILE A 160 -9.90 10.37 7.31
C ILE A 160 -10.64 11.34 6.37
N PRO A 161 -10.71 12.64 6.69
CA PRO A 161 -11.24 13.64 5.77
C PRO A 161 -10.48 13.65 4.44
N TYR A 162 -11.14 14.08 3.37
CA TYR A 162 -10.48 14.15 2.07
C TYR A 162 -9.19 14.99 2.14
N VAL A 163 -8.10 14.36 1.72
CA VAL A 163 -6.77 14.96 1.54
C VAL A 163 -6.21 14.41 0.23
N MET A 164 -5.32 15.19 -0.39
CA MET A 164 -4.69 14.76 -1.63
C MET A 164 -3.89 13.46 -1.42
N PRO A 165 -4.07 12.42 -2.25
CA PRO A 165 -3.27 11.21 -2.19
C PRO A 165 -1.78 11.52 -2.39
N GLY A 166 -0.92 10.71 -1.78
CA GLY A 166 0.53 10.92 -1.77
C GLY A 166 1.02 11.44 -0.41
N PHE A 167 1.91 12.43 -0.42
CA PHE A 167 2.62 12.89 0.77
C PHE A 167 1.68 13.44 1.86
N ASP A 168 0.75 14.33 1.50
CA ASP A 168 -0.13 14.99 2.48
C ASP A 168 -0.99 13.98 3.26
N LEU A 169 -1.51 12.96 2.57
CA LEU A 169 -2.25 11.87 3.20
C LEU A 169 -1.36 11.06 4.15
N ALA A 170 -0.16 10.71 3.70
CA ALA A 170 0.78 9.93 4.52
C ALA A 170 1.20 10.68 5.79
N ARG A 171 1.47 11.99 5.68
CA ARG A 171 1.79 12.85 6.83
C ARG A 171 0.63 12.94 7.81
N LEU A 172 -0.59 13.18 7.32
CA LEU A 172 -1.79 13.24 8.16
C LEU A 172 -2.01 11.93 8.94
N VAL A 173 -1.78 10.78 8.29
CA VAL A 173 -1.88 9.47 8.93
C VAL A 173 -0.81 9.31 10.00
N ASN A 174 0.45 9.62 9.70
CA ASN A 174 1.57 9.53 10.64
C ASN A 174 1.42 10.45 11.87
N GLU A 175 0.76 11.61 11.72
CA GLU A 175 0.47 12.51 12.83
C GLU A 175 -0.64 12.00 13.76
N ARG A 176 -1.55 11.18 13.23
CA ARG A 176 -2.78 10.75 13.94
C ARG A 176 -2.73 9.32 14.47
N PHE A 177 -1.94 8.43 13.86
CA PHE A 177 -1.92 6.98 14.13
C PHE A 177 -0.50 6.46 14.22
#